data_AF-A0A1Q3H490-F1
#
_entry.id   AF-A0A1Q3H490-F1
#
_cell.length_a   1.000
_cell.length_b   1.000
_cell.length_c   1.000
_cell.angle_alpha   90.00
_cell.angle_beta   90.00
_cell.angle_gamma   90.00
#
_symmetry.space_group_name_H-M   'P 1'
#
loop_
_entity.id
_entity.type
_entity.pdbx_description
1 polymer ?
#
loop_
_entity_poly.entity_id
_entity_poly.type
_entity_poly.pdbx_seq_one_letter_code
_entity_poly.pdbx_strand_id
1 'polypeptide(L)'
;MYYFRKSFAVPALQKAWLVLICSLSTYNIQAQSTSLQAFKEANGLWGIKNSRGKVIKSPQYQNILVLPPPFKKGWFIVKKNDLWGIMNTKGRYVIEPSLQKIDIFNTKGDLLPVLSNQRWGIINSRGKFIFKPQFQKLNPIEVGFKVQKNQLWGLINIKGKYIVRPKFRRLGDFAEDLVGVDENGLVGFINAKGKYVIQPRFQAAAPFKHGYAIVALNYQLGMINKSGKITVPCAYDDVKFLTPNGDSNFALVSKGKLNGLVNYANGKQILPPKYISIRLITIQQKRFLVVCDQEWRFSLFNAQGKRLIGPYDDMEHLGGNEIAVMRDKKKFVVDTSGKYLRKYTIKDNNQQEKIFMIVEEAAMPIGGYKKLHKFFKDNVIYPKQAKKQQIEGRVFVQFTVNKDGTLSKFRILKGLGYGCDEEAIRLLKASSPWTPAKNSDKSAKKSVKSYPVSFKLPED
;
A
#
# COMPACT_ATOMS: atom_id res chain seq x y z
N MET A 1 1.87 18.11 7.97
CA MET A 1 2.85 17.55 7.01
C MET A 1 2.43 16.15 6.63
N TYR A 2 2.33 15.88 5.32
CA TYR A 2 2.27 14.59 4.61
C TYR A 2 1.57 13.37 5.25
N TYR A 3 0.36 13.05 4.76
CA TYR A 3 -0.11 11.66 4.57
C TYR A 3 -0.72 11.53 3.15
N PHE A 4 0.14 11.41 2.15
CA PHE A 4 -0.23 10.93 0.82
C PHE A 4 0.85 9.96 0.36
N ARG A 5 0.62 8.65 0.55
CA ARG A 5 1.01 7.55 -0.35
C ARG A 5 0.82 6.19 0.32
N LYS A 6 -0.01 5.35 -0.28
CA LYS A 6 0.40 4.09 -0.92
C LYS A 6 -0.81 3.54 -1.68
N SER A 7 -0.70 3.50 -3.00
CA SER A 7 -1.63 2.80 -3.88
C SER A 7 -1.50 1.31 -3.61
N PHE A 8 -2.61 0.66 -3.25
CA PHE A 8 -2.69 -0.79 -3.23
C PHE A 8 -2.98 -1.26 -4.66
N ALA A 9 -2.04 -1.99 -5.25
CA ALA A 9 -2.27 -2.76 -6.45
C ALA A 9 -3.09 -4.00 -6.08
N VAL A 10 -4.25 -4.16 -6.72
CA VAL A 10 -5.02 -5.41 -6.71
C VAL A 10 -4.49 -6.27 -7.86
N PRO A 11 -4.11 -7.55 -7.64
CA PRO A 11 -3.72 -8.42 -8.73
C PRO A 11 -4.97 -8.91 -9.48
N ALA A 12 -5.11 -8.50 -10.74
CA ALA A 12 -6.07 -9.10 -11.65
C ALA A 12 -5.46 -10.38 -12.24
N LEU A 13 -5.95 -11.52 -11.77
CA LEU A 13 -5.83 -12.83 -12.42
C LEU A 13 -6.56 -12.81 -13.76
N GLN A 14 -5.85 -12.97 -14.88
CA GLN A 14 -6.42 -13.59 -16.08
C GLN A 14 -5.41 -14.55 -16.72
N LYS A 15 -5.93 -15.76 -16.96
CA LYS A 15 -5.23 -16.98 -17.36
C LYS A 15 -4.77 -16.94 -18.82
N ALA A 16 -3.72 -17.72 -19.05
CA ALA A 16 -3.01 -17.98 -20.29
C ALA A 16 -3.88 -18.38 -21.50
N TRP A 17 -3.48 -17.94 -22.69
CA TRP A 17 -3.62 -18.67 -23.96
C TRP A 17 -2.37 -18.41 -24.81
N LEU A 18 -1.58 -19.45 -25.03
CA LEU A 18 -0.50 -19.52 -26.02
C LEU A 18 -0.59 -20.89 -26.70
N VAL A 19 -0.20 -20.95 -28.00
CA VAL A 19 -0.06 -22.14 -28.88
C VAL A 19 -1.35 -22.51 -29.62
N LEU A 20 -1.44 -22.75 -30.94
CA LEU A 20 -0.52 -22.96 -32.07
C LEU A 20 -1.27 -22.45 -33.33
N ILE A 21 -0.59 -22.16 -34.44
CA ILE A 21 -0.93 -22.60 -35.82
C ILE A 21 0.17 -22.06 -36.75
N CYS A 22 1.01 -22.98 -37.22
CA CYS A 22 1.70 -22.88 -38.50
C CYS A 22 1.69 -24.28 -39.12
N SER A 23 0.69 -24.56 -39.93
CA SER A 23 0.84 -25.45 -41.09
C SER A 23 -0.15 -24.99 -42.16
N LEU A 24 0.37 -24.84 -43.37
CA LEU A 24 -0.31 -24.39 -44.57
C LEU A 24 -1.34 -25.43 -45.05
N SER A 25 -2.49 -24.97 -45.55
CA SER A 25 -2.91 -25.30 -46.92
C SER A 25 -4.11 -24.45 -47.33
N THR A 26 -4.11 -24.12 -48.62
CA THR A 26 -4.92 -23.17 -49.37
C THR A 26 -6.40 -23.56 -49.47
N TYR A 27 -7.32 -22.59 -49.42
CA TYR A 27 -8.41 -22.49 -50.40
C TYR A 27 -8.98 -21.05 -50.44
N ASN A 28 -9.15 -20.57 -51.67
CA ASN A 28 -9.64 -19.23 -52.04
C ASN A 28 -11.08 -18.98 -51.58
N ILE A 29 -11.32 -17.91 -50.83
CA ILE A 29 -12.55 -17.09 -50.98
C ILE A 29 -12.18 -15.61 -50.88
N GLN A 30 -12.71 -14.88 -51.86
CA GLN A 30 -12.55 -13.47 -52.16
C GLN A 30 -12.98 -12.57 -50.98
N ALA A 31 -12.01 -12.13 -50.19
CA ALA A 31 -12.07 -10.85 -49.48
C ALA A 31 -10.69 -10.22 -49.58
N GLN A 32 -10.54 -9.19 -50.42
CA GLN A 32 -9.33 -8.37 -50.44
C GLN A 32 -9.11 -7.80 -49.05
N SER A 33 -8.27 -8.45 -48.24
CA SER A 33 -7.84 -7.83 -46.98
C SER A 33 -6.92 -6.67 -47.37
N THR A 34 -7.46 -5.45 -47.30
CA THR A 34 -6.71 -4.19 -47.33
C THR A 34 -5.96 -4.02 -46.01
N SER A 35 -5.27 -5.06 -45.55
CA SER A 35 -4.45 -4.99 -44.35
C SER A 35 -3.11 -4.38 -44.75
N LEU A 36 -2.91 -3.12 -44.37
CA LEU A 36 -1.58 -2.52 -44.40
C LEU A 36 -0.70 -3.26 -43.39
N GLN A 37 0.58 -3.42 -43.71
CA GLN A 37 1.58 -4.08 -42.89
C GLN A 37 2.81 -3.19 -42.74
N ALA A 38 3.34 -3.11 -41.53
CA ALA A 38 4.61 -2.46 -41.27
C ALA A 38 5.76 -3.38 -41.71
N PHE A 39 6.81 -2.82 -42.31
CA PHE A 39 8.05 -3.53 -42.64
C PHE A 39 9.25 -2.66 -42.25
N LYS A 40 10.38 -3.29 -41.96
CA LYS A 40 11.61 -2.61 -41.53
C LYS A 40 12.73 -2.89 -42.52
N GLU A 41 13.45 -1.84 -42.90
CA GLU A 41 14.64 -1.96 -43.75
C GLU A 41 15.93 -2.14 -42.93
N ALA A 42 17.02 -2.51 -43.62
CA ALA A 42 18.34 -2.70 -43.01
C ALA A 42 18.88 -1.43 -42.32
N ASN A 43 18.51 -0.24 -42.82
CA ASN A 43 18.79 1.06 -42.19
C ASN A 43 18.06 1.28 -40.85
N GLY A 44 17.20 0.35 -40.45
CA GLY A 44 16.46 0.39 -39.20
C GLY A 44 15.14 1.18 -39.24
N LEU A 45 14.82 1.84 -40.37
CA LEU A 45 13.59 2.59 -40.54
C LEU A 45 12.43 1.68 -40.97
N TRP A 46 11.23 2.06 -40.53
CA TRP A 46 9.99 1.37 -40.85
C TRP A 46 9.26 2.06 -41.99
N GLY A 47 8.71 1.25 -42.89
CA GLY A 47 7.76 1.63 -43.94
C GLY A 47 6.43 0.87 -43.81
N ILE A 48 5.49 1.17 -44.70
CA ILE A 48 4.17 0.53 -44.74
C ILE A 48 3.91 0.03 -46.16
N LYS A 49 3.50 -1.23 -46.29
CA LYS A 49 3.11 -1.86 -47.55
C LYS A 49 1.71 -2.47 -47.45
N ASN A 50 1.06 -2.72 -48.58
CA ASN A 50 -0.19 -3.48 -48.59
C ASN A 50 0.06 -4.99 -48.62
N SER A 51 -1.00 -5.78 -48.53
CA SER A 51 -0.97 -7.26 -48.59
C SER A 51 -0.38 -7.83 -49.89
N ARG A 52 -0.31 -7.04 -50.97
CA ARG A 52 0.33 -7.41 -52.25
C ARG A 52 1.81 -6.99 -52.33
N GLY A 53 2.39 -6.49 -51.24
CA GLY A 53 3.78 -6.04 -51.20
C GLY A 53 4.04 -4.64 -51.76
N LYS A 54 3.03 -3.95 -52.32
CA LYS A 54 3.19 -2.57 -52.81
C LYS A 54 3.46 -1.63 -51.64
N VAL A 55 4.59 -0.91 -51.71
CA VAL A 55 4.96 0.12 -50.73
C VAL A 55 3.97 1.28 -50.81
N ILE A 56 3.33 1.59 -49.69
CA ILE A 56 2.38 2.71 -49.52
C ILE A 56 3.07 3.91 -48.88
N LYS A 57 3.99 3.66 -47.94
CA LYS A 57 4.91 4.65 -47.37
C LYS A 57 6.30 4.05 -47.34
N SER A 58 7.25 4.68 -48.04
CA SER A 58 8.65 4.29 -47.99
C SER A 58 9.21 4.39 -46.57
N PRO A 59 10.22 3.58 -46.21
CA PRO A 59 10.80 3.59 -44.88
C PRO A 59 11.29 4.97 -44.46
N GLN A 60 10.67 5.49 -43.41
CA GLN A 60 10.92 6.84 -42.89
C GLN A 60 10.55 7.00 -41.42
N TYR A 61 10.00 5.95 -40.80
CA TYR A 61 9.54 5.99 -39.42
C TYR A 61 10.54 5.31 -38.51
N GLN A 62 10.86 5.96 -37.40
CA GLN A 62 11.68 5.39 -36.33
C GLN A 62 10.94 4.24 -35.63
N ASN A 63 9.60 4.28 -35.60
CA ASN A 63 8.76 3.23 -35.02
C ASN A 63 7.35 3.23 -35.63
N ILE A 64 6.72 2.05 -35.68
CA ILE A 64 5.31 1.88 -36.03
C ILE A 64 4.68 0.92 -35.02
N LEU A 65 3.58 1.34 -34.39
CA LEU A 65 2.77 0.53 -33.49
C LEU A 65 1.35 0.39 -34.06
N VAL A 66 0.76 -0.79 -33.96
CA VAL A 66 -0.66 -0.98 -34.27
C VAL A 66 -1.47 -0.58 -33.05
N LEU A 67 -2.51 0.24 -33.24
CA LEU A 67 -3.42 0.59 -32.15
C LEU A 67 -4.21 -0.65 -31.70
N PRO A 68 -4.15 -1.04 -30.41
CA PRO A 68 -4.92 -2.18 -29.90
C PRO A 68 -6.43 -1.83 -29.82
N PRO A 69 -7.33 -2.82 -29.72
CA PRO A 69 -8.75 -2.57 -29.40
C PRO A 69 -8.90 -1.72 -28.11
N PRO A 70 -9.92 -0.85 -27.97
CA PRO A 70 -11.09 -0.64 -28.84
C PRO A 70 -10.86 0.35 -30.01
N PHE A 71 -9.63 0.76 -30.27
CA PHE A 71 -9.31 1.66 -31.37
C PHE A 71 -9.50 0.97 -32.73
N LYS A 72 -9.75 1.74 -33.80
CA LYS A 72 -10.06 1.16 -35.12
C LYS A 72 -8.96 0.21 -35.58
N LYS A 73 -9.35 -1.04 -35.88
CA LYS A 73 -8.47 -2.09 -36.40
C LYS A 73 -7.72 -1.58 -37.64
N GLY A 74 -6.40 -1.75 -37.63
CA GLY A 74 -5.52 -1.39 -38.75
C GLY A 74 -5.09 0.08 -38.82
N TRP A 75 -5.34 0.88 -37.78
CA TRP A 75 -4.68 2.19 -37.63
C TRP A 75 -3.30 2.03 -37.00
N PHE A 76 -2.38 2.91 -37.41
CA PHE A 76 -1.00 2.92 -36.94
C PHE A 76 -0.71 4.18 -36.13
N ILE A 77 0.01 4.01 -35.03
CA ILE A 77 0.81 5.08 -34.43
C ILE A 77 2.18 5.03 -35.08
N VAL A 78 2.64 6.15 -35.62
CA VAL A 78 3.93 6.24 -36.31
C VAL A 78 4.82 7.28 -35.65
N LYS A 79 6.12 7.00 -35.55
CA LYS A 79 7.12 7.92 -34.99
C LYS A 79 8.05 8.42 -36.10
N LYS A 80 8.11 9.73 -36.30
CA LYS A 80 9.00 10.41 -37.27
C LYS A 80 9.58 11.66 -36.63
N ASN A 81 10.89 11.87 -36.76
CA ASN A 81 11.62 13.01 -36.18
C ASN A 81 11.31 13.19 -34.68
N ASP A 82 11.27 12.08 -33.95
CA ASP A 82 10.94 12.01 -32.51
C ASP A 82 9.52 12.43 -32.10
N LEU A 83 8.65 12.69 -33.07
CA LEU A 83 7.25 13.02 -32.87
C LEU A 83 6.35 11.89 -33.33
N TRP A 84 5.26 11.70 -32.61
CA TRP A 84 4.23 10.71 -32.87
C TRP A 84 3.10 11.30 -33.72
N GLY A 85 2.62 10.51 -34.66
CA GLY A 85 1.44 10.76 -35.47
C GLY A 85 0.52 9.53 -35.50
N ILE A 86 -0.64 9.70 -36.10
CA ILE A 86 -1.64 8.63 -36.28
C ILE A 86 -1.98 8.53 -37.76
N MET A 87 -2.02 7.31 -38.26
CA MET A 87 -2.29 7.00 -39.66
C MET A 87 -3.41 5.97 -39.78
N ASN A 88 -4.29 6.17 -40.77
CA ASN A 88 -5.39 5.25 -41.03
C ASN A 88 -4.98 4.06 -41.91
N THR A 89 -5.92 3.13 -42.13
CA THR A 89 -5.76 1.94 -42.99
C THR A 89 -5.52 2.23 -44.48
N LYS A 90 -5.60 3.49 -44.92
CA LYS A 90 -5.29 3.92 -46.29
C LYS A 90 -3.89 4.55 -46.41
N GLY A 91 -3.11 4.58 -45.33
CA GLY A 91 -1.78 5.20 -45.32
C GLY A 91 -1.82 6.73 -45.26
N ARG A 92 -2.98 7.33 -44.95
CA ARG A 92 -3.13 8.79 -44.81
C ARG A 92 -3.01 9.18 -43.33
N TYR A 93 -2.30 10.27 -43.07
CA TYR A 93 -2.24 10.82 -41.73
C TYR A 93 -3.62 11.29 -41.28
N VAL A 94 -3.98 10.89 -40.08
CA VAL A 94 -5.11 11.43 -39.30
C VAL A 94 -4.60 12.53 -38.38
N ILE A 95 -3.41 12.31 -37.80
CA ILE A 95 -2.63 13.32 -37.09
C ILE A 95 -1.20 13.20 -37.63
N GLU A 96 -0.69 14.30 -38.22
CA GLU A 96 0.71 14.39 -38.65
C GLU A 96 1.66 14.20 -37.45
N PRO A 97 2.87 13.64 -37.64
CA PRO A 97 3.88 13.53 -36.59
C PRO A 97 4.18 14.88 -35.93
N SER A 98 3.52 15.13 -34.81
CA SER A 98 3.51 16.43 -34.10
C SER A 98 3.29 16.29 -32.59
N LEU A 99 3.02 15.06 -32.12
CA LEU A 99 2.77 14.77 -30.72
C LEU A 99 4.05 14.31 -30.04
N GLN A 100 4.34 14.84 -28.86
CA GLN A 100 5.45 14.38 -28.03
C GLN A 100 5.17 12.99 -27.43
N LYS A 101 3.90 12.66 -27.19
CA LYS A 101 3.49 11.35 -26.65
C LYS A 101 2.05 11.00 -27.04
N ILE A 102 1.79 9.71 -27.23
CA ILE A 102 0.44 9.10 -27.24
C ILE A 102 0.42 8.06 -26.13
N ASP A 103 -0.48 8.19 -25.15
CA ASP A 103 -0.53 7.29 -23.99
C ASP A 103 -1.58 6.20 -24.18
N ILE A 104 -1.14 5.03 -24.65
CA ILE A 104 -2.02 3.88 -24.90
C ILE A 104 -2.37 3.07 -23.63
N PHE A 105 -1.69 3.33 -22.51
CA PHE A 105 -1.90 2.60 -21.26
C PHE A 105 -2.88 3.30 -20.33
N ASN A 106 -3.07 4.61 -20.49
CA ASN A 106 -3.91 5.43 -19.64
C ASN A 106 -5.22 5.84 -20.34
N THR A 107 -5.85 4.90 -21.03
CA THR A 107 -7.05 5.13 -21.84
C THR A 107 -8.33 5.10 -21.00
N LYS A 108 -9.38 5.73 -21.52
CA LYS A 108 -10.73 5.64 -20.95
C LYS A 108 -11.71 5.29 -22.06
N GLY A 109 -12.02 4.00 -22.20
CA GLY A 109 -12.79 3.50 -23.34
C GLY A 109 -12.04 3.76 -24.64
N ASP A 110 -12.67 4.50 -25.54
CA ASP A 110 -12.13 4.83 -26.87
C ASP A 110 -11.36 6.17 -26.91
N LEU A 111 -10.94 6.67 -25.75
CA LEU A 111 -10.23 7.94 -25.59
C LEU A 111 -8.73 7.73 -25.33
N LEU A 112 -7.90 8.42 -26.12
CA LEU A 112 -6.44 8.41 -26.04
C LEU A 112 -5.91 9.76 -25.55
N PRO A 113 -5.19 9.79 -24.41
CA PRO A 113 -4.37 10.93 -24.03
C PRO A 113 -3.23 11.16 -25.01
N VAL A 114 -3.06 12.42 -25.40
CA VAL A 114 -1.97 12.87 -26.28
C VAL A 114 -1.29 14.09 -25.69
N LEU A 115 0.03 14.14 -25.80
CA LEU A 115 0.86 15.23 -25.30
C LEU A 115 1.46 16.01 -26.48
N SER A 116 1.32 17.33 -26.47
CA SER A 116 2.03 18.24 -27.38
C SER A 116 2.27 19.56 -26.68
N ASN A 117 3.42 20.20 -26.93
CA ASN A 117 3.84 21.43 -26.26
C ASN A 117 3.70 21.36 -24.73
N GLN A 118 4.10 20.23 -24.13
CA GLN A 118 3.99 19.96 -22.69
C GLN A 118 2.57 20.04 -22.13
N ARG A 119 1.55 19.93 -22.98
CA ARG A 119 0.14 19.95 -22.59
C ARG A 119 -0.58 18.71 -23.07
N TRP A 120 -1.49 18.21 -22.25
CA TRP A 120 -2.32 17.06 -22.50
C TRP A 120 -3.63 17.45 -23.18
N GLY A 121 -4.00 16.67 -24.19
CA GLY A 121 -5.27 16.66 -24.87
C GLY A 121 -5.85 15.24 -24.93
N ILE A 122 -7.05 15.10 -25.49
CA ILE A 122 -7.69 13.81 -25.71
C ILE A 122 -8.20 13.73 -27.14
N ILE A 123 -7.94 12.61 -27.78
CA ILE A 123 -8.57 12.21 -29.05
C ILE A 123 -9.45 10.99 -28.85
N ASN A 124 -10.43 10.81 -29.72
CA ASN A 124 -11.24 9.58 -29.77
C ASN A 124 -10.65 8.53 -30.72
N SER A 125 -11.33 7.40 -30.84
CA SER A 125 -11.00 6.28 -31.74
C SER A 125 -10.97 6.63 -33.24
N ARG A 126 -11.47 7.80 -33.62
CA ARG A 126 -11.40 8.35 -34.98
C ARG A 126 -10.27 9.37 -35.14
N GLY A 127 -9.40 9.52 -34.15
CA GLY A 127 -8.30 10.50 -34.15
C GLY A 127 -8.77 11.96 -34.07
N LYS A 128 -10.06 12.21 -33.82
CA LYS A 128 -10.58 13.56 -33.64
C LYS A 128 -10.34 14.00 -32.20
N PHE A 129 -9.82 15.21 -32.02
CA PHE A 129 -9.73 15.83 -30.71
C PHE A 129 -11.11 15.99 -30.07
N ILE A 130 -11.27 15.41 -28.88
CA ILE A 130 -12.34 15.79 -27.95
C ILE A 130 -11.98 17.15 -27.34
N PHE A 131 -10.71 17.34 -26.98
CA PHE A 131 -10.12 18.63 -26.71
C PHE A 131 -8.63 18.63 -27.06
N LYS A 132 -8.16 19.75 -27.61
CA LYS A 132 -6.75 19.94 -27.97
C LYS A 132 -5.85 19.96 -26.72
N PRO A 133 -4.55 19.68 -26.87
CA PRO A 133 -3.52 19.87 -25.84
C PRO A 133 -3.62 21.22 -25.12
N GLN A 134 -4.06 21.20 -23.86
CA GLN A 134 -4.25 22.44 -23.08
C GLN A 134 -4.01 22.29 -21.57
N PHE A 135 -3.87 21.07 -21.06
CA PHE A 135 -3.76 20.81 -19.62
C PHE A 135 -2.34 20.39 -19.22
N GLN A 136 -1.83 20.89 -18.10
CA GLN A 136 -0.50 20.48 -17.59
C GLN A 136 -0.50 19.05 -17.06
N LYS A 137 -1.63 18.59 -16.50
CA LYS A 137 -1.85 17.21 -16.05
C LYS A 137 -3.22 16.72 -16.46
N LEU A 138 -3.32 15.41 -16.72
CA LEU A 138 -4.55 14.73 -17.09
C LEU A 138 -4.53 13.31 -16.52
N ASN A 139 -5.49 13.00 -15.66
CA ASN A 139 -5.62 11.68 -15.04
C ASN A 139 -7.05 11.16 -15.25
N PRO A 140 -7.27 9.95 -15.79
CA PRO A 140 -8.60 9.40 -15.92
C PRO A 140 -9.21 9.10 -14.54
N ILE A 141 -10.52 9.29 -14.48
CA ILE A 141 -11.37 8.96 -13.33
C ILE A 141 -12.69 8.36 -13.86
N GLU A 142 -13.52 7.78 -13.01
CA GLU A 142 -14.78 7.15 -13.43
C GLU A 142 -15.68 8.05 -14.29
N VAL A 143 -15.82 9.32 -13.92
CA VAL A 143 -16.72 10.26 -14.63
C VAL A 143 -16.07 11.08 -15.75
N GLY A 144 -14.80 10.84 -16.06
CA GLY A 144 -14.05 11.58 -17.07
C GLY A 144 -12.58 11.69 -16.72
N PHE A 145 -12.10 12.92 -16.55
CA PHE A 145 -10.69 13.19 -16.23
C PHE A 145 -10.55 14.29 -15.17
N LYS A 146 -9.59 14.10 -14.27
CA LYS A 146 -8.98 15.19 -13.49
C LYS A 146 -8.01 15.93 -14.39
N VAL A 147 -8.13 17.25 -14.45
CA VAL A 147 -7.28 18.09 -15.29
C VAL A 147 -6.66 19.21 -14.47
N GLN A 148 -5.41 19.56 -14.77
CA GLN A 148 -4.72 20.70 -14.15
C GLN A 148 -4.46 21.78 -15.20
N LYS A 149 -4.87 23.03 -14.90
CA LYS A 149 -4.58 24.23 -15.69
C LYS A 149 -4.22 25.37 -14.73
N ASN A 150 -3.15 26.10 -15.02
CA ASN A 150 -2.63 27.19 -14.17
C ASN A 150 -2.44 26.75 -12.72
N GLN A 151 -1.87 25.55 -12.51
CA GLN A 151 -1.67 24.90 -11.20
C GLN A 151 -2.95 24.54 -10.42
N LEU A 152 -4.13 24.88 -10.93
CA LEU A 152 -5.41 24.54 -10.33
C LEU A 152 -6.01 23.29 -10.96
N TRP A 153 -6.71 22.49 -10.16
CA TRP A 153 -7.38 21.27 -10.56
C TRP A 153 -8.86 21.50 -10.83
N GLY A 154 -9.36 20.79 -11.84
CA GLY A 154 -10.77 20.71 -12.21
C GLY A 154 -11.14 19.34 -12.74
N LEU A 155 -12.40 19.19 -13.14
CA LEU A 155 -12.98 17.97 -13.66
C LEU A 155 -13.60 18.23 -15.03
N ILE A 156 -13.33 17.34 -15.98
CA ILE A 156 -13.90 17.36 -17.32
C ILE A 156 -14.52 16.01 -17.62
N ASN A 157 -15.70 15.99 -18.24
CA ASN A 157 -16.34 14.74 -18.62
C ASN A 157 -15.72 14.16 -19.91
N ILE A 158 -16.13 12.95 -20.28
CA ILE A 158 -15.64 12.25 -21.49
C ILE A 158 -15.98 12.98 -22.81
N LYS A 159 -16.92 13.93 -22.79
CA LYS A 159 -17.28 14.77 -23.95
C LYS A 159 -16.45 16.06 -24.02
N GLY A 160 -15.49 16.27 -23.11
CA GLY A 160 -14.67 17.48 -23.06
C GLY A 160 -15.38 18.70 -22.49
N LYS A 161 -16.52 18.52 -21.79
CA LYS A 161 -17.20 19.61 -21.09
C LYS A 161 -16.76 19.65 -19.63
N TYR A 162 -16.48 20.84 -19.10
CA TYR A 162 -16.16 21.00 -17.68
C TYR A 162 -17.34 20.56 -16.82
N ILE A 163 -17.04 19.69 -15.86
CA ILE A 163 -17.91 19.44 -14.69
C ILE A 163 -17.56 20.50 -13.63
N VAL A 164 -16.26 20.69 -13.39
CA VAL A 164 -15.74 21.78 -12.55
C VAL A 164 -14.56 22.42 -13.28
N ARG A 165 -14.64 23.73 -13.52
CA ARG A 165 -13.50 24.48 -14.07
C ARG A 165 -12.31 24.43 -13.10
N PRO A 166 -11.05 24.42 -13.57
CA PRO A 166 -9.88 24.46 -12.72
C PRO A 166 -9.96 25.61 -11.70
N LYS A 167 -10.13 25.27 -10.43
CA LYS A 167 -10.24 26.23 -9.34
C LYS A 167 -9.69 25.72 -8.00
N PHE A 168 -9.51 24.41 -7.86
CA PHE A 168 -9.03 23.83 -6.62
C PHE A 168 -7.52 23.76 -6.58
N ARG A 169 -6.91 24.13 -5.45
CA ARG A 169 -5.47 23.98 -5.25
C ARG A 169 -5.07 22.51 -5.22
N ARG A 170 -5.93 21.67 -4.64
CA ARG A 170 -5.78 20.21 -4.59
C ARG A 170 -7.11 19.53 -4.88
N LEU A 171 -7.05 18.42 -5.60
CA LEU A 171 -8.20 17.57 -5.89
C LEU A 171 -7.74 16.12 -5.68
N GLY A 172 -8.29 15.47 -4.66
CA GLY A 172 -7.97 14.09 -4.27
C GLY A 172 -8.45 13.05 -5.27
N ASP A 173 -8.45 11.79 -4.89
CA ASP A 173 -9.08 10.74 -5.68
C ASP A 173 -10.47 10.44 -5.12
N PHE A 174 -11.36 9.97 -5.99
CA PHE A 174 -12.70 9.58 -5.57
C PHE A 174 -12.63 8.38 -4.63
N ALA A 175 -13.32 8.49 -3.51
CA ALA A 175 -13.53 7.42 -2.56
C ALA A 175 -15.00 7.46 -2.12
N GLU A 176 -15.71 6.35 -2.35
CA GLU A 176 -17.13 6.21 -2.03
C GLU A 176 -18.01 7.38 -2.51
N ASP A 177 -17.84 7.73 -3.79
CA ASP A 177 -18.57 8.78 -4.55
C ASP A 177 -18.20 10.24 -4.23
N LEU A 178 -17.31 10.45 -3.26
CA LEU A 178 -16.86 11.78 -2.84
C LEU A 178 -15.37 11.96 -3.13
N VAL A 179 -14.98 13.21 -3.35
CA VAL A 179 -13.57 13.58 -3.48
C VAL A 179 -13.27 14.83 -2.67
N GLY A 180 -12.18 14.76 -1.91
CA GLY A 180 -11.67 15.89 -1.15
C GLY A 180 -11.12 16.97 -2.08
N VAL A 181 -11.53 18.21 -1.87
CA VAL A 181 -11.05 19.39 -2.62
C VAL A 181 -10.53 20.44 -1.65
N ASP A 182 -9.46 21.11 -2.05
CA ASP A 182 -8.87 22.24 -1.32
C ASP A 182 -9.20 23.53 -2.05
N GLU A 183 -9.99 24.38 -1.39
CA GLU A 183 -10.35 25.71 -1.83
C GLU A 183 -9.91 26.69 -0.73
N ASN A 184 -9.00 27.59 -1.06
CA ASN A 184 -8.45 28.61 -0.14
C ASN A 184 -7.86 28.05 1.17
N GLY A 185 -7.24 26.86 1.12
CA GLY A 185 -6.60 26.27 2.28
C GLY A 185 -7.51 25.41 3.16
N LEU A 186 -8.81 25.41 2.88
CA LEU A 186 -9.78 24.56 3.56
C LEU A 186 -10.20 23.40 2.66
N VAL A 187 -10.45 22.26 3.29
CA VAL A 187 -10.87 21.03 2.66
C VAL A 187 -12.37 20.85 2.81
N GLY A 188 -13.02 20.61 1.68
CA GLY A 188 -14.40 20.16 1.56
C GLY A 188 -14.50 18.90 0.69
N PHE A 189 -15.70 18.45 0.40
CA PHE A 189 -15.96 17.29 -0.44
C PHE A 189 -17.02 17.58 -1.49
N ILE A 190 -16.71 17.24 -2.74
CA ILE A 190 -17.65 17.31 -3.86
C ILE A 190 -18.01 15.90 -4.33
N ASN A 191 -19.20 15.76 -4.91
CA ASN A 191 -19.58 14.55 -5.65
C ASN A 191 -19.08 14.59 -7.09
N ALA A 192 -19.34 13.51 -7.83
CA ALA A 192 -18.94 13.38 -9.23
C ALA A 192 -19.61 14.38 -10.19
N LYS A 193 -20.71 15.03 -9.77
CA LYS A 193 -21.35 16.14 -10.50
C LYS A 193 -20.70 17.50 -10.20
N GLY A 194 -19.65 17.53 -9.39
CA GLY A 194 -18.94 18.75 -9.02
C GLY A 194 -19.63 19.58 -7.93
N LYS A 195 -20.71 19.07 -7.33
CA LYS A 195 -21.46 19.77 -6.28
C LYS A 195 -20.86 19.46 -4.91
N TYR A 196 -20.72 20.49 -4.08
CA TYR A 196 -20.37 20.30 -2.67
C TYR A 196 -21.42 19.45 -1.96
N VAL A 197 -20.95 18.38 -1.34
CA VAL A 197 -21.70 17.62 -0.34
C VAL A 197 -21.29 18.10 1.05
N ILE A 198 -20.02 18.48 1.21
CA ILE A 198 -19.49 19.07 2.43
C ILE A 198 -18.70 20.31 2.04
N GLN A 199 -19.12 21.48 2.52
CA GLN A 199 -18.46 22.75 2.24
C GLN A 199 -17.02 22.77 2.81
N PRO A 200 -16.07 23.50 2.18
CA PRO A 200 -14.72 23.65 2.71
C PRO A 200 -14.74 24.26 4.12
N ARG A 201 -14.30 23.48 5.11
CA ARG A 201 -14.23 23.93 6.52
C ARG A 201 -13.19 23.22 7.37
N PHE A 202 -12.52 22.20 6.84
CA PHE A 202 -11.50 21.44 7.57
C PHE A 202 -10.10 21.85 7.12
N GLN A 203 -9.13 21.84 8.01
CA GLN A 203 -7.74 22.16 7.64
C GLN A 203 -7.09 21.00 6.85
N ALA A 204 -7.55 19.78 7.10
CA ALA A 204 -7.18 18.59 6.36
C ALA A 204 -8.30 17.55 6.42
N ALA A 205 -8.35 16.67 5.42
CA ALA A 205 -9.22 15.49 5.46
C ALA A 205 -8.57 14.32 4.71
N ALA A 206 -8.78 13.12 5.23
CA ALA A 206 -8.49 11.87 4.53
C ALA A 206 -9.65 11.52 3.58
N PRO A 207 -9.43 10.68 2.56
CA PRO A 207 -10.51 10.11 1.75
C PRO A 207 -11.52 9.34 2.60
N PHE A 208 -12.76 9.27 2.11
CA PHE A 208 -13.80 8.47 2.76
C PHE A 208 -13.45 6.99 2.75
N LYS A 209 -13.73 6.33 3.87
CA LYS A 209 -13.58 4.88 4.08
C LYS A 209 -14.64 4.42 5.08
N HIS A 210 -15.39 3.37 4.72
CA HIS A 210 -16.52 2.83 5.48
C HIS A 210 -17.61 3.87 5.76
N GLY A 211 -17.82 4.87 4.89
CA GLY A 211 -18.78 5.95 5.09
C GLY A 211 -18.30 7.10 5.99
N TYR A 212 -17.04 7.07 6.45
CA TYR A 212 -16.46 8.10 7.30
C TYR A 212 -15.14 8.64 6.76
N ALA A 213 -14.80 9.87 7.13
CA ALA A 213 -13.51 10.48 6.83
C ALA A 213 -12.88 11.02 8.12
N ILE A 214 -11.57 10.86 8.26
CA ILE A 214 -10.79 11.53 9.31
C ILE A 214 -10.54 12.97 8.86
N VAL A 215 -10.82 13.93 9.73
CA VAL A 215 -10.69 15.37 9.45
C VAL A 215 -9.90 16.06 10.54
N ALA A 216 -9.27 17.18 10.20
CA ALA A 216 -8.57 18.06 11.12
C ALA A 216 -9.29 19.40 11.26
N LEU A 217 -9.52 19.81 12.50
CA LEU A 217 -9.99 21.15 12.88
C LEU A 217 -9.19 21.61 14.09
N ASN A 218 -8.69 22.85 14.08
CA ASN A 218 -7.82 23.40 15.13
C ASN A 218 -6.62 22.49 15.45
N TYR A 219 -6.01 21.90 14.41
CA TYR A 219 -4.89 20.96 14.53
C TYR A 219 -5.19 19.65 15.28
N GLN A 220 -6.46 19.39 15.60
CA GLN A 220 -6.92 18.17 16.25
C GLN A 220 -7.74 17.32 15.27
N LEU A 221 -7.59 16.01 15.36
CA LEU A 221 -8.24 15.04 14.51
C LEU A 221 -9.56 14.55 15.11
N GLY A 222 -10.51 14.33 14.22
CA GLY A 222 -11.82 13.74 14.49
C GLY A 222 -12.32 12.98 13.27
N MET A 223 -13.61 12.62 13.26
CA MET A 223 -14.23 11.91 12.14
C MET A 223 -15.57 12.54 11.77
N ILE A 224 -15.88 12.50 10.48
CA ILE A 224 -17.18 12.88 9.93
C ILE A 224 -17.79 11.72 9.15
N ASN A 225 -19.11 11.70 9.05
CA ASN A 225 -19.81 10.84 8.10
C ASN A 225 -19.96 11.51 6.72
N LYS A 226 -20.58 10.83 5.74
CA LYS A 226 -20.80 11.35 4.37
C LYS A 226 -21.66 12.62 4.28
N SER A 227 -22.49 12.94 5.28
CA SER A 227 -23.22 14.22 5.34
C SER A 227 -22.38 15.36 5.93
N GLY A 228 -21.15 15.07 6.37
CA GLY A 228 -20.26 16.02 7.03
C GLY A 228 -20.50 16.17 8.52
N LYS A 229 -21.43 15.43 9.12
CA LYS A 229 -21.67 15.46 10.57
C LYS A 229 -20.45 14.90 11.29
N ILE A 230 -19.93 15.63 12.27
CA ILE A 230 -18.86 15.17 13.16
C ILE A 230 -19.42 14.02 14.01
N THR A 231 -18.85 12.84 13.87
CA THR A 231 -19.20 11.64 14.67
C THR A 231 -18.17 11.32 15.73
N VAL A 232 -16.92 11.73 15.52
CA VAL A 232 -15.87 11.74 16.55
C VAL A 232 -15.35 13.18 16.64
N PRO A 233 -15.42 13.84 17.82
CA PRO A 233 -14.96 15.21 17.98
C PRO A 233 -13.51 15.40 17.53
N CYS A 234 -13.21 16.55 16.93
CA CYS A 234 -11.84 16.96 16.60
C CYS A 234 -11.12 17.38 17.89
N ALA A 235 -10.65 16.41 18.66
CA ALA A 235 -10.10 16.61 20.01
C ALA A 235 -8.89 15.70 20.31
N TYR A 236 -8.37 15.01 19.29
CA TYR A 236 -7.34 14.00 19.43
C TYR A 236 -6.12 14.34 18.57
N ASP A 237 -4.94 13.92 19.00
CA ASP A 237 -3.70 14.15 18.23
C ASP A 237 -3.61 13.18 17.03
N ASP A 238 -4.23 12.00 17.17
CA ASP A 238 -4.30 10.99 16.13
C ASP A 238 -5.64 10.23 16.17
N VAL A 239 -6.11 9.79 15.00
CA VAL A 239 -7.32 8.97 14.83
C VAL A 239 -7.06 7.92 13.74
N LYS A 240 -7.27 6.65 14.07
CA LYS A 240 -7.00 5.52 13.17
C LYS A 240 -8.12 4.50 13.21
N PHE A 241 -8.62 4.09 12.05
CA PHE A 241 -9.54 2.96 11.94
C PHE A 241 -8.93 1.69 12.55
N LEU A 242 -9.66 1.01 13.42
CA LEU A 242 -9.26 -0.26 14.03
C LEU A 242 -10.06 -1.41 13.39
N THR A 243 -9.59 -1.90 12.24
CA THR A 243 -10.28 -2.92 11.43
C THR A 243 -9.37 -4.12 11.14
N PRO A 244 -9.04 -4.96 12.15
CA PRO A 244 -8.07 -6.03 11.95
C PRO A 244 -8.51 -7.07 10.90
N ASN A 245 -9.81 -7.33 10.71
CA ASN A 245 -10.32 -8.40 9.83
C ASN A 245 -11.63 -8.03 9.07
N GLY A 246 -11.87 -6.74 8.80
CA GLY A 246 -13.13 -6.29 8.19
C GLY A 246 -14.22 -5.93 9.20
N ASP A 247 -15.02 -4.93 8.83
CA ASP A 247 -16.20 -4.34 9.50
C ASP A 247 -16.15 -4.25 11.03
N SER A 248 -15.41 -3.26 11.50
CA SER A 248 -15.46 -2.79 12.88
C SER A 248 -15.78 -1.31 12.87
N ASN A 249 -16.72 -0.88 13.72
CA ASN A 249 -17.05 0.52 13.93
C ASN A 249 -16.11 1.20 14.93
N PHE A 250 -14.92 0.63 15.18
CA PHE A 250 -13.97 1.17 16.14
C PHE A 250 -12.86 1.98 15.48
N ALA A 251 -12.50 3.08 16.12
CA ALA A 251 -11.29 3.84 15.84
C ALA A 251 -10.46 3.97 17.12
N LEU A 252 -9.14 3.80 16.97
CA LEU A 252 -8.18 4.24 17.97
C LEU A 252 -8.09 5.77 17.90
N VAL A 253 -8.10 6.39 19.07
CA VAL A 253 -7.91 7.83 19.23
C VAL A 253 -6.77 8.06 20.20
N SER A 254 -5.90 9.05 19.95
CA SER A 254 -4.71 9.25 20.78
C SER A 254 -4.64 10.66 21.35
N LYS A 255 -4.13 10.77 22.58
CA LYS A 255 -3.64 12.01 23.19
C LYS A 255 -2.24 11.76 23.72
N GLY A 256 -1.24 12.47 23.19
CA GLY A 256 0.16 12.16 23.37
C GLY A 256 0.49 10.72 22.95
N LYS A 257 1.10 9.96 23.86
CA LYS A 257 1.47 8.54 23.65
C LYS A 257 0.36 7.55 24.05
N LEU A 258 -0.77 8.05 24.55
CA LEU A 258 -1.84 7.23 25.12
C LEU A 258 -2.99 7.08 24.15
N ASN A 259 -3.55 5.88 24.14
CA ASN A 259 -4.58 5.43 23.23
C ASN A 259 -5.90 5.22 23.97
N GLY A 260 -6.98 5.60 23.30
CA GLY A 260 -8.36 5.34 23.64
C GLY A 260 -9.05 4.66 22.47
N LEU A 261 -10.31 4.33 22.65
CA LEU A 261 -11.14 3.67 21.65
C LEU A 261 -12.49 4.36 21.58
N VAL A 262 -12.95 4.66 20.38
CA VAL A 262 -14.28 5.19 20.11
C VAL A 262 -15.01 4.27 19.15
N ASN A 263 -16.33 4.21 19.27
CA ASN A 263 -17.20 3.71 18.22
C ASN A 263 -17.60 4.89 17.34
N TYR A 264 -17.06 4.96 16.13
CA TYR A 264 -17.25 6.11 15.24
C TYR A 264 -18.64 6.15 14.58
N ALA A 265 -19.41 5.06 14.65
CA ALA A 265 -20.75 5.00 14.06
C ALA A 265 -21.81 5.65 14.96
N ASN A 266 -21.71 5.49 16.28
CA ASN A 266 -22.59 6.14 17.24
C ASN A 266 -21.92 7.28 18.04
N GLY A 267 -20.62 7.51 17.82
CA GLY A 267 -19.83 8.54 18.50
C GLY A 267 -19.49 8.25 19.96
N LYS A 268 -19.77 7.04 20.46
CA LYS A 268 -19.51 6.68 21.86
C LYS A 268 -18.02 6.46 22.10
N GLN A 269 -17.46 7.15 23.09
CA GLN A 269 -16.16 6.79 23.64
C GLN A 269 -16.28 5.48 24.44
N ILE A 270 -15.56 4.45 24.00
CA ILE A 270 -15.54 3.12 24.62
C ILE A 270 -14.46 3.05 25.71
N LEU A 271 -13.28 3.57 25.39
CA LEU A 271 -12.16 3.67 26.32
C LEU A 271 -11.54 5.07 26.20
N PRO A 272 -11.32 5.80 27.30
CA PRO A 272 -10.63 7.09 27.25
C PRO A 272 -9.14 6.91 26.85
N PRO A 273 -8.48 7.94 26.29
CA PRO A 273 -7.04 7.92 26.01
C PRO A 273 -6.19 7.83 27.29
N LYS A 274 -6.03 6.63 27.84
CA LYS A 274 -5.28 6.36 29.07
C LYS A 274 -4.34 5.16 28.95
N TYR A 275 -4.36 4.44 27.83
CA TYR A 275 -3.73 3.13 27.69
C TYR A 275 -2.53 3.19 26.73
N ILE A 276 -1.48 2.42 27.03
CA ILE A 276 -0.30 2.32 26.14
C ILE A 276 -0.71 1.66 24.82
N SER A 277 -1.52 0.60 24.88
CA SER A 277 -2.00 -0.06 23.67
C SER A 277 -3.39 -0.67 23.86
N ILE A 278 -4.15 -0.71 22.76
CA ILE A 278 -5.46 -1.35 22.68
C ILE A 278 -5.44 -2.18 21.40
N ARG A 279 -5.69 -3.49 21.52
CA ARG A 279 -5.79 -4.41 20.38
C ARG A 279 -7.17 -5.07 20.36
N LEU A 280 -7.82 -5.06 19.20
CA LEU A 280 -9.05 -5.80 18.97
C LEU A 280 -8.71 -7.23 18.56
N ILE A 281 -9.26 -8.21 19.29
CA ILE A 281 -9.15 -9.64 18.98
C ILE A 281 -10.53 -10.26 18.86
N THR A 282 -10.63 -11.39 18.15
CA THR A 282 -11.86 -12.18 18.04
C THR A 282 -11.63 -13.56 18.63
N ILE A 283 -12.45 -13.94 19.60
CA ILE A 283 -12.45 -15.25 20.24
C ILE A 283 -13.87 -15.83 20.12
N GLN A 284 -14.01 -17.02 19.51
CA GLN A 284 -15.32 -17.67 19.31
C GLN A 284 -16.39 -16.72 18.74
N GLN A 285 -16.05 -16.00 17.66
CA GLN A 285 -16.89 -14.98 17.00
C GLN A 285 -17.25 -13.74 17.84
N LYS A 286 -16.82 -13.67 19.11
CA LYS A 286 -16.98 -12.51 19.98
C LYS A 286 -15.75 -11.62 19.94
N ARG A 287 -15.97 -10.31 20.00
CA ARG A 287 -14.91 -9.29 19.95
C ARG A 287 -14.49 -8.88 21.36
N PHE A 288 -13.18 -8.82 21.59
CA PHE A 288 -12.57 -8.41 22.85
C PHE A 288 -11.47 -7.40 22.60
N LEU A 289 -11.17 -6.60 23.61
CA LEU A 289 -10.09 -5.63 23.61
C LEU A 289 -9.02 -6.10 24.59
N VAL A 290 -7.81 -6.35 24.09
CA VAL A 290 -6.63 -6.53 24.94
C VAL A 290 -6.02 -5.15 25.15
N VAL A 291 -5.96 -4.73 26.42
CA VAL A 291 -5.57 -3.39 26.81
C VAL A 291 -4.35 -3.45 27.70
N CYS A 292 -3.33 -2.64 27.40
CA CYS A 292 -2.14 -2.45 28.24
C CYS A 292 -2.20 -1.07 28.91
N ASP A 293 -2.18 -1.03 30.24
CA ASP A 293 -2.17 0.20 31.03
C ASP A 293 -0.76 0.81 31.13
N GLN A 294 -0.62 1.92 31.87
CA GLN A 294 0.65 2.64 32.01
C GLN A 294 1.67 1.93 32.92
N GLU A 295 1.21 0.97 33.73
CA GLU A 295 2.04 0.11 34.57
C GLU A 295 2.45 -1.17 33.82
N TRP A 296 2.26 -1.22 32.50
CA TRP A 296 2.53 -2.39 31.65
C TRP A 296 1.69 -3.62 31.97
N ARG A 297 0.53 -3.43 32.60
CA ARG A 297 -0.37 -4.55 32.92
C ARG A 297 -1.45 -4.71 31.88
N PHE A 298 -1.82 -5.96 31.65
CA PHE A 298 -2.77 -6.39 30.64
C PHE A 298 -4.13 -6.71 31.23
N SER A 299 -5.19 -6.27 30.54
CA SER A 299 -6.57 -6.56 30.87
C SER A 299 -7.34 -6.92 29.61
N LEU A 300 -8.36 -7.76 29.76
CA LEU A 300 -9.33 -8.03 28.69
C LEU A 300 -10.60 -7.23 28.96
N PHE A 301 -11.10 -6.55 27.94
CA PHE A 301 -12.38 -5.88 27.97
C PHE A 301 -13.30 -6.47 26.91
N ASN A 302 -14.61 -6.37 27.12
CA ASN A 302 -15.57 -6.59 26.04
C ASN A 302 -15.57 -5.41 25.05
N ALA A 303 -16.27 -5.58 23.92
CA ALA A 303 -16.40 -4.55 22.89
C ALA A 303 -17.10 -3.25 23.36
N GLN A 304 -17.80 -3.30 24.50
CA GLN A 304 -18.47 -2.15 25.12
C GLN A 304 -17.59 -1.40 26.11
N GLY A 305 -16.33 -1.83 26.33
CA GLY A 305 -15.39 -1.18 27.23
C GLY A 305 -15.55 -1.59 28.71
N LYS A 306 -16.31 -2.66 29.01
CA LYS A 306 -16.34 -3.26 30.35
C LYS A 306 -15.14 -4.18 30.50
N ARG A 307 -14.33 -3.96 31.55
CA ARG A 307 -13.24 -4.87 31.92
C ARG A 307 -13.83 -6.21 32.36
N LEU A 308 -13.31 -7.29 31.80
CA LEU A 308 -13.70 -8.66 32.13
C LEU A 308 -12.69 -9.29 33.09
N ILE A 309 -11.40 -9.17 32.78
CA ILE A 309 -10.30 -9.75 33.58
C ILE A 309 -9.13 -8.78 33.65
N GLY A 310 -8.26 -9.00 34.65
CA GLY A 310 -7.05 -8.21 34.88
C GLY A 310 -7.26 -7.03 35.83
N PRO A 311 -6.20 -6.27 36.12
CA PRO A 311 -4.90 -6.31 35.44
C PRO A 311 -4.05 -7.54 35.80
N TYR A 312 -3.16 -7.90 34.87
CA TYR A 312 -2.17 -8.99 34.96
C TYR A 312 -0.82 -8.52 34.43
N ASP A 313 0.26 -9.07 34.95
CA ASP A 313 1.64 -8.74 34.53
C ASP A 313 1.93 -9.23 33.09
N ASP A 314 1.25 -10.29 32.66
CA ASP A 314 1.32 -10.85 31.30
C ASP A 314 -0.02 -11.51 30.94
N MET A 315 -0.33 -11.56 29.64
CA MET A 315 -1.56 -12.16 29.11
C MET A 315 -1.34 -12.75 27.71
N GLU A 316 -1.68 -14.02 27.55
CA GLU A 316 -1.52 -14.80 26.31
C GLU A 316 -2.80 -15.61 26.03
N HIS A 317 -3.38 -15.44 24.83
CA HIS A 317 -4.53 -16.25 24.40
C HIS A 317 -4.05 -17.64 23.97
N LEU A 318 -4.60 -18.69 24.56
CA LEU A 318 -4.19 -20.08 24.31
C LEU A 318 -5.04 -20.80 23.25
N GLY A 319 -6.09 -20.14 22.75
CA GLY A 319 -7.12 -20.76 21.91
C GLY A 319 -8.40 -21.07 22.69
N GLY A 320 -9.51 -21.25 21.97
CA GLY A 320 -10.84 -21.32 22.60
C GLY A 320 -11.08 -20.10 23.50
N ASN A 321 -11.67 -20.31 24.67
CA ASN A 321 -11.88 -19.25 25.67
C ASN A 321 -10.72 -19.10 26.66
N GLU A 322 -9.63 -19.85 26.49
CA GLU A 322 -8.57 -19.94 27.49
C GLU A 322 -7.51 -18.85 27.31
N ILE A 323 -7.17 -18.21 28.42
CA ILE A 323 -6.19 -17.14 28.49
C ILE A 323 -5.22 -17.47 29.60
N ALA A 324 -3.94 -17.61 29.28
CA ALA A 324 -2.89 -17.65 30.28
C ALA A 324 -2.63 -16.23 30.77
N VAL A 325 -2.59 -16.08 32.09
CA VAL A 325 -2.36 -14.80 32.76
C VAL A 325 -1.29 -14.96 33.83
N MET A 326 -0.56 -13.89 34.09
CA MET A 326 0.44 -13.83 35.17
C MET A 326 0.05 -12.79 36.21
N ARG A 327 0.12 -13.16 37.49
CA ARG A 327 -0.03 -12.24 38.62
C ARG A 327 0.91 -12.68 39.73
N ASP A 328 1.66 -11.76 40.32
CA ASP A 328 2.55 -12.02 41.45
C ASP A 328 3.51 -13.19 41.15
N LYS A 329 4.09 -13.19 39.95
CA LYS A 329 4.99 -14.26 39.43
C LYS A 329 4.34 -15.65 39.28
N LYS A 330 3.02 -15.78 39.46
CA LYS A 330 2.28 -17.04 39.26
C LYS A 330 1.53 -16.99 37.93
N LYS A 331 1.77 -17.99 37.06
CA LYS A 331 1.07 -18.16 35.78
C LYS A 331 -0.07 -19.19 35.92
N PHE A 332 -1.28 -18.81 35.51
CA PHE A 332 -2.47 -19.65 35.55
C PHE A 332 -3.38 -19.37 34.35
N VAL A 333 -4.35 -20.25 34.11
CA VAL A 333 -5.30 -20.14 33.00
C VAL A 333 -6.66 -19.73 33.54
N VAL A 334 -7.21 -18.68 32.95
CA VAL A 334 -8.59 -18.25 33.14
C VAL A 334 -9.35 -18.34 31.83
N ASP A 335 -10.68 -18.34 31.88
CA ASP A 335 -11.49 -18.09 30.69
C ASP A 335 -11.69 -16.58 30.43
N THR A 336 -12.41 -16.24 29.34
CA THR A 336 -12.75 -14.85 28.99
C THR A 336 -13.66 -14.14 30.00
N SER A 337 -14.27 -14.86 30.95
CA SER A 337 -15.04 -14.31 32.07
C SER A 337 -14.20 -14.09 33.35
N GLY A 338 -12.97 -14.63 33.39
CA GLY A 338 -12.09 -14.58 34.54
C GLY A 338 -12.19 -15.79 35.47
N LYS A 339 -13.01 -16.79 35.10
CA LYS A 339 -13.09 -18.03 35.86
C LYS A 339 -11.76 -18.76 35.79
N TYR A 340 -11.18 -19.05 36.94
CA TYR A 340 -9.99 -19.90 37.03
C TYR A 340 -10.30 -21.29 36.47
N LEU A 341 -9.47 -21.76 35.54
CA LEU A 341 -9.60 -23.08 34.93
C LEU A 341 -8.57 -24.06 35.49
N ARG A 342 -7.30 -23.65 35.53
CA ARG A 342 -6.19 -24.49 36.00
C ARG A 342 -4.91 -23.70 36.19
N LYS A 343 -3.95 -24.29 36.91
CA LYS A 343 -2.56 -23.84 36.87
C LYS A 343 -2.05 -23.97 35.44
N TYR A 344 -1.22 -23.03 35.01
CA TYR A 344 -0.62 -23.12 33.69
C TYR A 344 0.45 -24.22 33.71
N THR A 345 0.11 -25.38 33.14
CA THR A 345 1.04 -26.48 32.91
C THR A 345 1.31 -26.56 31.42
N ILE A 346 2.59 -26.57 31.04
CA ILE A 346 3.00 -26.76 29.64
C ILE A 346 2.63 -28.20 29.27
N LYS A 347 1.60 -28.40 28.44
CA LYS A 347 1.26 -29.74 27.92
C LYS A 347 2.41 -30.22 27.04
N ASP A 348 3.13 -31.26 27.47
CA ASP A 348 4.07 -32.01 26.64
C ASP A 348 3.29 -32.83 25.62
N ASN A 349 3.10 -32.31 24.42
CA ASN A 349 2.75 -33.13 23.27
C ASN A 349 3.80 -32.89 22.17
N ASN A 350 4.53 -33.97 21.90
CA ASN A 350 5.54 -34.20 20.87
C ASN A 350 6.94 -33.61 21.09
N GLN A 351 7.92 -34.52 20.98
CA GLN A 351 9.36 -34.30 20.94
C GLN A 351 9.78 -33.36 19.79
N GLN A 352 9.50 -32.07 19.95
CA GLN A 352 10.32 -31.01 19.40
C GLN A 352 10.83 -30.21 20.59
N GLU A 353 12.13 -30.30 20.86
CA GLU A 353 12.76 -29.65 22.01
C GLU A 353 12.28 -28.20 22.18
N LYS A 354 11.61 -27.94 23.31
CA LYS A 354 10.97 -26.67 23.68
C LYS A 354 11.95 -25.51 23.57
N ILE A 355 11.53 -24.46 22.86
CA ILE A 355 12.22 -23.17 22.80
C ILE A 355 11.53 -22.23 23.79
N PHE A 356 12.26 -21.79 24.81
CA PHE A 356 11.73 -21.00 25.93
C PHE A 356 11.82 -19.49 25.62
N MET A 357 10.70 -18.77 25.71
CA MET A 357 10.69 -17.31 25.52
C MET A 357 10.94 -16.53 26.82
N ILE A 358 10.68 -17.16 27.98
CA ILE A 358 10.91 -16.57 29.32
C ILE A 358 11.93 -17.45 30.02
N VAL A 359 13.06 -16.83 30.37
CA VAL A 359 14.24 -17.41 31.00
C VAL A 359 14.69 -16.39 32.05
N GLU A 360 15.14 -16.84 33.22
CA GLU A 360 15.58 -15.91 34.29
C GLU A 360 16.85 -15.17 33.87
N GLU A 361 17.76 -15.87 33.18
CA GLU A 361 18.90 -15.26 32.49
C GLU A 361 18.66 -15.29 30.97
N ALA A 362 18.48 -14.10 30.41
CA ALA A 362 18.33 -13.91 28.97
C ALA A 362 19.61 -14.27 28.20
N ALA A 363 19.47 -14.94 27.05
CA ALA A 363 20.58 -15.11 26.12
C ALA A 363 21.15 -13.75 25.69
N MET A 364 22.48 -13.63 25.66
CA MET A 364 23.21 -12.41 25.33
C MET A 364 24.34 -12.69 24.34
N PRO A 365 24.75 -11.72 23.51
CA PRO A 365 25.94 -11.89 22.68
C PRO A 365 27.18 -11.98 23.57
N ILE A 366 28.17 -12.78 23.15
CA ILE A 366 29.44 -12.88 23.87
C ILE A 366 30.14 -11.50 23.86
N GLY A 367 30.45 -10.97 25.05
CA GLY A 367 30.99 -9.62 25.22
C GLY A 367 29.95 -8.50 25.20
N GLY A 368 28.65 -8.83 25.22
CA GLY A 368 27.55 -7.90 25.40
C GLY A 368 27.19 -7.08 24.14
N TYR A 369 26.06 -6.37 24.22
CA TYR A 369 25.49 -5.66 23.07
C TYR A 369 26.39 -4.53 22.53
N LYS A 370 27.22 -3.92 23.37
CA LYS A 370 28.19 -2.88 22.94
C LYS A 370 29.21 -3.45 21.95
N LYS A 371 29.75 -4.64 22.24
CA LYS A 371 30.69 -5.33 21.34
C LYS A 371 30.00 -5.82 20.08
N LEU A 372 28.78 -6.34 20.20
CA LEU A 372 27.95 -6.74 19.05
C LEU A 372 27.65 -5.57 18.11
N HIS A 373 27.26 -4.42 18.64
CA HIS A 373 27.03 -3.21 17.85
C HIS A 373 28.29 -2.76 17.11
N LYS A 374 29.44 -2.77 17.79
CA LYS A 374 30.73 -2.44 17.16
C LYS A 374 31.05 -3.42 16.02
N PHE A 375 30.91 -4.72 16.27
CA PHE A 375 31.09 -5.74 15.25
C PHE A 375 30.19 -5.52 14.02
N PHE A 376 28.91 -5.20 14.22
CA PHE A 376 28.00 -4.90 13.11
C PHE A 376 28.41 -3.64 12.35
N LYS A 377 28.84 -2.59 13.04
CA LYS A 377 29.34 -1.38 12.38
C LYS A 377 30.57 -1.67 11.52
N ASP A 378 31.48 -2.48 12.01
CA ASP A 378 32.76 -2.76 11.35
C ASP A 378 32.64 -3.80 10.21
N ASN A 379 31.60 -4.63 10.22
CA ASN A 379 31.45 -5.78 9.30
C ASN A 379 30.22 -5.71 8.40
N VAL A 380 29.39 -4.67 8.49
CA VAL A 380 28.22 -4.50 7.63
C VAL A 380 28.64 -4.28 6.18
N ILE A 381 28.10 -5.09 5.28
CA ILE A 381 28.25 -4.92 3.84
C ILE A 381 26.98 -4.27 3.33
N TYR A 382 27.01 -2.96 3.13
CA TYR A 382 25.83 -2.23 2.66
C TYR A 382 25.42 -2.69 1.25
N PRO A 383 24.21 -3.24 1.04
CA PRO A 383 23.80 -3.71 -0.28
C PRO A 383 23.82 -2.59 -1.32
N LYS A 384 24.39 -2.86 -2.51
CA LYS A 384 24.53 -1.87 -3.60
C LYS A 384 23.19 -1.23 -3.98
N GLN A 385 22.13 -2.04 -4.02
CA GLN A 385 20.78 -1.57 -4.35
C GLN A 385 20.21 -0.65 -3.25
N ALA A 386 20.39 -1.00 -1.98
CA ALA A 386 19.98 -0.18 -0.85
C ALA A 386 20.75 1.15 -0.82
N LYS A 387 22.06 1.14 -1.10
CA LYS A 387 22.89 2.36 -1.19
C LYS A 387 22.42 3.28 -2.33
N LYS A 388 22.16 2.73 -3.52
CA LYS A 388 21.65 3.50 -4.68
C LYS A 388 20.28 4.15 -4.40
N GLN A 389 19.43 3.47 -3.64
CA GLN A 389 18.08 3.93 -3.31
C GLN A 389 17.99 4.69 -1.98
N GLN A 390 19.14 4.97 -1.35
CA GLN A 390 19.25 5.68 -0.07
C GLN A 390 18.35 5.08 1.03
N ILE A 391 18.29 3.76 1.11
CA ILE A 391 17.46 3.04 2.06
C ILE A 391 18.18 2.97 3.40
N GLU A 392 17.55 3.46 4.47
CA GLU A 392 18.02 3.38 5.85
C GLU A 392 16.91 2.83 6.77
N GLY A 393 17.30 2.33 7.94
CA GLY A 393 16.35 1.92 8.97
C GLY A 393 16.80 0.69 9.74
N ARG A 394 15.83 -0.12 10.19
CA ARG A 394 16.10 -1.32 10.98
C ARG A 394 15.39 -2.53 10.41
N VAL A 395 16.14 -3.62 10.27
CA VAL A 395 15.62 -4.96 9.99
C VAL A 395 15.44 -5.68 11.32
N PHE A 396 14.22 -6.13 11.61
CA PHE A 396 13.91 -6.89 12.82
C PHE A 396 13.96 -8.38 12.51
N VAL A 397 14.95 -9.06 13.09
CA VAL A 397 15.18 -10.49 12.85
C VAL A 397 14.87 -11.26 14.14
N GLN A 398 13.99 -12.24 14.03
CA GLN A 398 13.76 -13.26 15.05
C GLN A 398 14.66 -14.47 14.79
N PHE A 399 15.27 -15.04 15.81
CA PHE A 399 16.10 -16.24 15.71
C PHE A 399 16.12 -17.02 17.04
N THR A 400 16.54 -18.27 16.98
CA THR A 400 16.70 -19.14 18.15
C THR A 400 18.17 -19.19 18.57
N VAL A 401 18.44 -18.88 19.83
CA VAL A 401 19.73 -19.18 20.50
C VAL A 401 19.64 -20.59 21.06
N ASN A 402 20.53 -21.48 20.64
CA ASN A 402 20.59 -22.87 21.09
C ASN A 402 21.33 -23.00 22.44
N LYS A 403 21.28 -24.20 23.06
CA LYS A 403 21.92 -24.46 24.37
C LYS A 403 23.44 -24.33 24.33
N ASP A 404 24.04 -24.57 23.17
CA ASP A 404 25.47 -24.42 22.88
C ASP A 404 25.85 -22.98 22.47
N GLY A 405 24.87 -22.06 22.44
CA GLY A 405 25.08 -20.68 22.02
C GLY A 405 25.00 -20.45 20.51
N THR A 406 24.83 -21.48 19.69
CA THR A 406 24.68 -21.31 18.24
C THR A 406 23.33 -20.70 17.88
N LEU A 407 23.27 -20.02 16.73
CA LEU A 407 22.06 -19.35 16.26
C LEU A 407 21.40 -20.12 15.12
N SER A 408 20.07 -20.28 15.18
CA SER A 408 19.29 -21.00 14.16
C SER A 408 17.89 -20.38 13.96
N LYS A 409 17.13 -20.89 12.99
CA LYS A 409 15.71 -20.51 12.73
C LYS A 409 15.48 -18.99 12.58
N PHE A 410 16.23 -18.36 11.70
CA PHE A 410 16.10 -16.92 11.39
C PHE A 410 14.81 -16.61 10.63
N ARG A 411 14.08 -15.58 11.06
CA ARG A 411 12.85 -15.08 10.45
C ARG A 411 12.81 -13.55 10.47
N ILE A 412 12.55 -12.93 9.34
CA ILE A 412 12.33 -11.47 9.26
C ILE A 412 10.93 -11.16 9.80
N LEU A 413 10.85 -10.35 10.87
CA LEU A 413 9.58 -9.84 11.41
C LEU A 413 9.17 -8.54 10.71
N LYS A 414 10.16 -7.70 10.41
CA LYS A 414 9.99 -6.45 9.67
C LYS A 414 11.28 -6.15 8.91
N GLY A 415 11.20 -6.25 7.59
CA GLY A 415 12.32 -6.02 6.68
C GLY A 415 12.37 -4.61 6.11
N LEU A 416 13.52 -4.27 5.53
CA LEU A 416 13.72 -3.11 4.66
C LEU A 416 13.68 -3.51 3.18
N GLY A 417 13.98 -4.77 2.85
CA GLY A 417 14.19 -5.24 1.49
C GLY A 417 15.52 -4.74 0.90
N TYR A 418 15.65 -4.76 -0.43
CA TYR A 418 16.82 -4.25 -1.18
C TYR A 418 18.17 -4.91 -0.81
N GLY A 419 18.14 -6.15 -0.30
CA GLY A 419 19.32 -6.90 0.16
C GLY A 419 19.67 -6.68 1.63
N CYS A 420 19.01 -5.77 2.34
CA CYS A 420 19.29 -5.49 3.75
C CYS A 420 18.83 -6.62 4.67
N ASP A 421 17.79 -7.36 4.28
CA ASP A 421 17.21 -8.42 5.09
C ASP A 421 18.16 -9.64 5.15
N GLU A 422 18.73 -10.01 4.01
CA GLU A 422 19.74 -11.05 3.87
C GLU A 422 21.03 -10.67 4.61
N GLU A 423 21.47 -9.42 4.49
CA GLU A 423 22.65 -8.91 5.18
C GLU A 423 22.48 -8.89 6.70
N ALA A 424 21.28 -8.56 7.20
CA ALA A 424 20.98 -8.63 8.62
C ALA A 424 21.11 -10.06 9.18
N ILE A 425 20.64 -11.05 8.42
CA ILE A 425 20.78 -12.46 8.79
C ILE A 425 22.26 -12.88 8.74
N ARG A 426 23.03 -12.45 7.73
CA ARG A 426 24.47 -12.75 7.62
C ARG A 426 25.25 -12.23 8.84
N LEU A 427 25.02 -10.98 9.22
CA LEU A 427 25.65 -10.36 10.40
C LEU A 427 25.32 -11.11 11.69
N LEU A 428 24.06 -11.50 11.89
CA LEU A 428 23.67 -12.28 13.06
C LEU A 428 24.33 -13.66 13.07
N LYS A 429 24.36 -14.38 11.93
CA LYS A 429 25.09 -15.65 11.82
C LYS A 429 26.58 -15.50 12.16
N ALA A 430 27.22 -14.44 11.66
CA ALA A 430 28.63 -14.14 11.92
C ALA A 430 28.91 -13.70 13.37
N SER A 431 27.88 -13.30 14.12
CA SER A 431 27.99 -12.98 15.55
C SER A 431 27.85 -14.18 16.50
N SER A 432 27.63 -15.37 15.95
CA SER A 432 27.58 -16.62 16.71
C SER A 432 28.99 -16.98 17.24
N PRO A 433 29.14 -17.51 18.46
CA PRO A 433 28.09 -17.92 19.40
C PRO A 433 27.65 -16.83 20.39
N TRP A 434 26.49 -17.05 21.01
CA TRP A 434 25.89 -16.24 22.08
C TRP A 434 25.89 -17.02 23.40
N THR A 435 25.82 -16.33 24.53
CA THR A 435 25.53 -17.00 25.81
C THR A 435 24.09 -17.53 25.77
N PRO A 436 23.88 -18.83 26.06
CA PRO A 436 22.54 -19.40 26.06
C PRO A 436 21.73 -18.82 27.21
N ALA A 437 20.41 -18.89 27.07
CA ALA A 437 19.52 -18.55 28.16
C ALA A 437 19.60 -19.58 29.29
N LYS A 438 19.36 -19.19 30.54
CA LYS A 438 19.33 -20.12 31.69
C LYS A 438 18.07 -19.95 32.55
N ASN A 439 17.69 -21.05 33.20
CA ASN A 439 16.65 -21.09 34.23
C ASN A 439 17.27 -20.95 35.64
N SER A 440 16.42 -20.92 36.67
CA SER A 440 16.81 -20.86 38.10
C SER A 440 17.79 -21.95 38.54
N ASP A 441 17.75 -23.11 37.90
CA ASP A 441 18.67 -24.23 38.10
C ASP A 441 20.02 -24.07 37.36
N LYS A 442 20.26 -22.92 36.72
CA LYS A 442 21.40 -22.60 35.84
C LYS A 442 21.51 -23.47 34.58
N SER A 443 20.49 -24.27 34.24
CA SER A 443 20.51 -25.11 33.04
C SER A 443 20.32 -24.28 31.76
N ALA A 444 21.15 -24.55 30.74
CA ALA A 444 21.05 -23.87 29.45
C ALA A 444 19.78 -24.27 28.69
N LYS A 445 19.05 -23.29 28.15
CA LYS A 445 17.82 -23.47 27.38
C LYS A 445 17.94 -22.84 26.00
N LYS A 446 17.25 -23.46 25.03
CA LYS A 446 17.01 -22.83 23.74
C LYS A 446 16.06 -21.64 23.97
N SER A 447 16.32 -20.49 23.37
CA SER A 447 15.47 -19.31 23.52
C SER A 447 15.25 -18.57 22.20
N VAL A 448 14.09 -17.93 22.04
CA VAL A 448 13.82 -17.06 20.88
C VAL A 448 14.24 -15.64 21.24
N LYS A 449 15.00 -14.99 20.36
CA LYS A 449 15.35 -13.58 20.43
C LYS A 449 14.87 -12.85 19.19
N SER A 450 14.52 -11.59 19.38
CA SER A 450 14.27 -10.66 18.28
C SER A 450 15.24 -9.49 18.42
N TYR A 451 15.99 -9.19 17.35
CA TYR A 451 17.02 -8.17 17.39
C TYR A 451 16.90 -7.21 16.20
N PRO A 452 16.94 -5.89 16.43
CA PRO A 452 16.93 -4.89 15.36
C PRO A 452 18.35 -4.61 14.84
N VAL A 453 18.65 -5.08 13.63
CA VAL A 453 19.90 -4.72 12.93
C VAL A 453 19.70 -3.38 12.23
N SER A 454 20.58 -2.41 12.51
CA SER A 454 20.47 -1.05 11.97
C SER A 454 21.32 -0.88 10.72
N PHE A 455 20.73 -0.29 9.69
CA PHE A 455 21.40 0.16 8.46
C PHE A 455 21.32 1.68 8.40
N LYS A 456 22.49 2.33 8.40
CA LYS A 456 22.66 3.76 8.19
C LYS A 456 23.69 3.95 7.08
N LEU A 457 23.43 4.87 6.17
CA LEU A 457 24.40 5.26 5.17
C LEU A 457 25.64 5.82 5.89
N PRO A 458 26.85 5.54 5.37
CA PRO A 458 28.03 6.24 5.83
C PRO A 458 27.81 7.75 5.67
N GLU A 459 28.11 8.53 6.69
CA GLU A 459 28.36 9.96 6.52
C GLU A 459 29.64 10.06 5.67
N ASP A 460 29.56 10.80 4.56
CA ASP A 460 30.72 11.06 3.68
C ASP A 460 31.84 11.81 4.43
#